data_AF-A0A2K6MR04-F1
#
_entry.id   AF-A0A2K6MR04-F1
#
_cell.length_a   1.000
_cell.length_b   1.000
_cell.length_c   1.000
_cell.angle_alpha   90.00
_cell.angle_beta   90.00
_cell.angle_gamma   90.00
#
_symmetry.space_group_name_H-M   'P 1'
#
loop_
_entity.id
_entity.type
_entity.pdbx_description
1 polymer ?
#
loop_
_entity_poly.entity_id
_entity_poly.type
_entity_poly.pdbx_seq_one_letter_code
_entity_poly.pdbx_strand_id
1 'polypeptide(L)'
;MAAVHDLEMESMNLNMGREMKEELEEEEKMREDGGGKDRAKSRKVHRIVSKWMLPEKARGTYLERANCFPPPVFIISISLAELAVFIYYAVWKPQKQWITLDTGILESPFIYSPEKREEAWRFISYMLVHAGVQHILGNLCMQLVLGIPLEMVHKGLRVGLVYLAGVIAGSLASSIFDPLRYLVGASGGVYALMGGYFMNVLVVSFAAHIAGGFAGMSIGYTVFSCFDKALLKDPRFWIAIVAYLACVLFAVFFNIFLSPAN
;
A
#
# COMPACT_ATOMS: atom_id res chain seq x y z
N MET A 1 -22.72 -27.98 -20.36
CA MET A 1 -22.62 -27.17 -19.13
C MET A 1 -22.22 -28.00 -17.91
N ALA A 2 -22.86 -29.14 -17.61
CA ALA A 2 -22.47 -30.01 -16.48
C ALA A 2 -21.01 -30.53 -16.57
N ALA A 3 -20.59 -31.04 -17.74
CA ALA A 3 -19.25 -31.60 -17.91
C ALA A 3 -18.08 -30.60 -17.74
N VAL A 4 -18.32 -29.31 -18.04
CA VAL A 4 -17.30 -28.26 -17.88
C VAL A 4 -17.18 -27.87 -16.40
N HIS A 5 -18.30 -27.80 -15.70
CA HIS A 5 -18.35 -27.54 -14.25
C HIS A 5 -17.73 -28.70 -13.45
N ASP A 6 -17.93 -29.95 -13.89
CA ASP A 6 -17.31 -31.13 -13.27
C ASP A 6 -15.79 -31.14 -13.48
N LEU A 7 -15.30 -30.76 -14.67
CA LEU A 7 -13.87 -30.62 -14.94
C LEU A 7 -13.22 -29.49 -14.14
N GLU A 8 -13.89 -28.35 -13.96
CA GLU A 8 -13.41 -27.27 -13.10
C GLU A 8 -13.32 -27.73 -11.63
N MET A 9 -14.37 -28.38 -11.12
CA MET A 9 -14.40 -28.95 -9.77
C MET A 9 -13.29 -29.99 -9.55
N GLU A 10 -13.05 -30.85 -10.54
CA GLU A 10 -12.01 -31.87 -10.47
C GLU A 10 -10.61 -31.24 -10.51
N SER A 11 -10.41 -30.21 -11.36
CA SER A 11 -9.16 -29.45 -11.40
C SER A 11 -8.88 -28.69 -10.10
N MET A 12 -9.91 -28.12 -9.47
CA MET A 12 -9.82 -27.44 -8.18
C MET A 12 -9.46 -28.42 -7.06
N ASN A 13 -10.11 -29.59 -7.03
CA ASN A 13 -9.81 -30.64 -6.05
C ASN A 13 -8.40 -31.21 -6.21
N LEU A 14 -7.93 -31.37 -7.44
CA LEU A 14 -6.56 -31.81 -7.74
C LEU A 14 -5.51 -30.78 -7.30
N ASN A 15 -5.74 -29.49 -7.55
CA ASN A 15 -4.85 -28.43 -7.06
C ASN A 15 -4.85 -28.36 -5.53
N MET A 16 -6.03 -28.43 -4.89
CA MET A 16 -6.14 -28.45 -3.43
C MET A 16 -5.42 -29.66 -2.80
N GLY A 17 -5.55 -30.82 -3.45
CA GLY A 17 -4.86 -32.04 -3.03
C GLY A 17 -3.34 -31.94 -3.20
N ARG A 18 -2.86 -31.28 -4.26
CA ARG A 18 -1.43 -31.03 -4.48
C ARG A 18 -0.87 -30.03 -3.47
N GLU A 19 -1.56 -28.92 -3.21
CA GLU A 19 -1.19 -27.93 -2.20
C GLU A 19 -1.11 -28.56 -0.79
N MET A 20 -2.12 -29.36 -0.41
CA MET A 20 -2.14 -30.02 0.90
C MET A 20 -1.01 -31.03 1.06
N LYS A 21 -0.63 -31.71 -0.03
CA LYS A 21 0.46 -32.69 -0.02
C LYS A 21 1.84 -32.03 0.05
N GLU A 22 2.03 -30.93 -0.67
CA GLU A 22 3.23 -30.10 -0.56
C GLU A 22 3.37 -29.49 0.85
N GLU A 23 2.28 -29.02 1.45
CA GLU A 23 2.29 -28.51 2.83
C GLU A 23 2.68 -29.58 3.86
N LEU A 24 2.19 -30.82 3.68
CA LEU A 24 2.50 -31.94 4.58
C LEU A 24 3.95 -32.42 4.44
N GLU A 25 4.44 -32.61 3.21
CA GLU A 25 5.83 -33.03 2.95
C GLU A 25 6.84 -31.96 3.43
N GLU A 26 6.48 -30.68 3.37
CA GLU A 26 7.31 -29.59 3.90
C GLU A 26 7.23 -29.44 5.42
N GLU A 27 6.07 -29.70 6.05
CA GLU A 27 5.97 -29.77 7.52
C GLU A 27 6.83 -30.92 8.09
N GLU A 28 6.89 -32.05 7.39
CA GLU A 28 7.83 -33.13 7.68
C GLU A 28 9.29 -32.68 7.52
N LYS A 29 9.65 -32.03 6.41
CA LYS A 29 11.01 -31.46 6.23
C LYS A 29 11.37 -30.40 7.28
N MET A 30 10.41 -29.60 7.75
CA MET A 30 10.62 -28.63 8.83
C MET A 30 10.76 -29.27 10.21
N ARG A 31 10.19 -30.47 10.40
CA ARG A 31 10.39 -31.28 11.61
C ARG A 31 11.74 -32.01 11.60
N GLU A 32 12.23 -32.41 10.42
CA GLU A 32 13.51 -33.11 10.25
C GLU A 32 14.74 -32.18 10.22
N ASP A 33 14.63 -30.98 9.64
CA ASP A 33 15.69 -29.96 9.67
C ASP A 33 15.78 -29.36 11.08
N GLY A 34 16.58 -29.98 11.96
CA GLY A 34 16.78 -29.66 13.39
C GLY A 34 17.29 -28.24 13.73
N GLY A 35 17.07 -27.26 12.87
CA GLY A 35 17.27 -25.85 13.14
C GLY A 35 16.23 -25.32 14.13
N GLY A 36 16.69 -24.75 15.24
CA GLY A 36 15.87 -24.31 16.37
C GLY A 36 14.63 -23.47 16.01
N LYS A 37 13.69 -23.44 16.94
CA LYS A 37 12.34 -22.82 16.89
C LYS A 37 12.24 -21.47 16.15
N ASP A 38 13.28 -20.64 16.21
CA ASP A 38 13.34 -19.32 15.57
C ASP A 38 13.48 -19.40 14.03
N ARG A 39 14.24 -20.38 13.52
CA ARG A 39 14.41 -20.58 12.07
C ARG A 39 13.09 -21.04 11.43
N ALA A 40 12.35 -21.90 12.13
CA ALA A 40 11.02 -22.34 11.71
C ALA A 40 10.00 -21.18 11.73
N LYS A 41 10.04 -20.32 12.75
CA LYS A 41 9.15 -19.15 12.84
C LYS A 41 9.41 -18.15 11.70
N SER A 42 10.68 -17.90 11.37
CA SER A 42 11.06 -17.02 10.26
C SER A 42 10.61 -17.56 8.90
N ARG A 43 10.84 -18.86 8.63
CA ARG A 43 10.34 -19.53 7.41
C ARG A 43 8.83 -19.41 7.26
N LYS A 44 8.08 -19.58 8.36
CA LYS A 44 6.62 -19.45 8.37
C LYS A 44 6.16 -18.03 8.00
N VAL A 45 6.85 -16.99 8.49
CA VAL A 45 6.56 -15.59 8.14
C VAL A 45 6.83 -15.33 6.66
N HIS A 46 8.00 -15.74 6.15
CA HIS A 46 8.34 -15.59 4.73
C HIS A 46 7.34 -16.29 3.80
N ARG A 47 6.80 -17.45 4.21
CA ARG A 47 5.76 -18.17 3.46
C ARG A 47 4.43 -17.41 3.39
N ILE A 48 3.98 -16.85 4.52
CA ILE A 48 2.74 -16.04 4.56
C ILE A 48 2.89 -14.80 3.67
N VAL A 49 4.03 -14.12 3.80
CA VAL A 49 4.33 -12.91 3.04
C VAL A 49 4.43 -13.21 1.55
N SER A 50 5.10 -14.28 1.15
CA SER A 50 5.22 -14.65 -0.28
C SER A 50 3.88 -15.05 -0.88
N LYS A 51 3.03 -15.77 -0.14
CA LYS A 51 1.68 -16.12 -0.58
C LYS A 51 0.82 -14.88 -0.82
N TRP A 52 0.95 -13.87 0.05
CA TRP A 52 0.19 -12.63 -0.02
C TRP A 52 0.72 -11.65 -1.08
N MET A 53 2.03 -11.58 -1.28
CA MET A 53 2.67 -10.54 -2.11
C MET A 53 3.07 -10.98 -3.52
N LEU A 54 3.36 -12.26 -3.74
CA LEU A 54 3.99 -12.73 -4.98
C LEU A 54 3.09 -13.74 -5.72
N PRO A 55 3.11 -13.71 -7.07
CA PRO A 55 2.47 -14.74 -7.88
C PRO A 55 3.19 -16.08 -7.69
N GLU A 56 2.44 -17.18 -7.83
CA GLU A 56 2.87 -18.55 -7.49
C GLU A 56 4.24 -18.93 -8.07
N LYS A 57 4.46 -18.63 -9.36
CA LYS A 57 5.72 -18.89 -10.08
C LYS A 57 6.94 -18.20 -9.47
N ALA A 58 6.76 -17.07 -8.79
CA ALA A 58 7.84 -16.30 -8.17
C ALA A 58 8.07 -16.66 -6.69
N ARG A 59 7.14 -17.41 -6.06
CA ARG A 59 7.21 -17.75 -4.63
C ARG A 59 8.37 -18.69 -4.32
N GLY A 60 8.59 -19.73 -5.14
CA GLY A 60 9.68 -20.70 -4.95
C GLY A 60 11.05 -20.02 -4.95
N THR A 61 11.33 -19.21 -5.99
CA THR A 61 12.57 -18.43 -6.09
C THR A 61 12.73 -17.44 -4.93
N TYR A 62 11.64 -16.86 -4.43
CA TYR A 62 11.70 -16.00 -3.25
C TYR A 62 12.07 -16.78 -1.99
N LEU A 63 11.45 -17.94 -1.75
CA LEU A 63 11.72 -18.78 -0.58
C LEU A 63 13.14 -19.35 -0.57
N GLU A 64 13.69 -19.72 -1.74
CA GLU A 64 15.10 -20.12 -1.87
C GLU A 64 16.07 -18.97 -1.56
N ARG A 65 15.68 -17.72 -1.88
CA ARG A 65 16.48 -16.51 -1.64
C ARG A 65 16.14 -15.81 -0.32
N ALA A 66 15.15 -16.32 0.42
CA ALA A 66 14.69 -15.76 1.69
C ALA A 66 15.69 -16.11 2.80
N ASN A 67 16.85 -15.47 2.78
CA ASN A 67 17.68 -15.39 3.97
C ASN A 67 16.93 -14.53 5.00
N CYS A 68 16.83 -15.03 6.24
CA CYS A 68 16.21 -14.37 7.39
C CYS A 68 16.93 -13.08 7.83
N PHE A 69 17.80 -12.56 6.96
CA PHE A 69 18.66 -11.41 7.12
C PHE A 69 18.67 -10.62 5.80
N PRO A 70 18.47 -9.29 5.82
CA PRO A 70 18.23 -8.46 6.99
C PRO A 70 16.72 -8.37 7.35
N PRO A 71 16.37 -8.20 8.65
CA PRO A 71 15.02 -7.85 9.09
C PRO A 71 14.58 -6.49 8.47
N PRO A 72 13.29 -6.13 8.52
CA PRO A 72 12.80 -4.86 7.98
C PRO A 72 13.30 -3.67 8.82
N VAL A 73 14.55 -3.27 8.60
CA VAL A 73 15.23 -2.24 9.41
C VAL A 73 14.75 -0.86 8.99
N PHE A 74 14.60 -0.58 7.70
CA PHE A 74 14.30 0.77 7.22
C PHE A 74 12.94 1.23 7.72
N ILE A 75 11.87 0.48 7.45
CA ILE A 75 10.50 0.86 7.79
C ILE A 75 10.32 0.97 9.31
N ILE A 76 10.89 0.03 10.07
CA ILE A 76 10.84 0.11 11.54
C ILE A 76 11.61 1.33 12.04
N SER A 77 12.81 1.59 11.51
CA SER A 77 13.65 2.72 11.95
C SER A 77 12.99 4.07 11.70
N ILE A 78 12.38 4.26 10.53
CA ILE A 78 11.73 5.53 10.19
C ILE A 78 10.43 5.72 10.99
N SER A 79 9.66 4.66 11.20
CA SER A 79 8.48 4.69 12.09
C SER A 79 8.84 5.02 13.54
N LEU A 80 9.96 4.49 14.05
CA LEU A 80 10.46 4.84 15.39
C LEU A 80 10.91 6.29 15.45
N ALA A 81 11.57 6.80 14.41
CA ALA A 81 12.00 8.20 14.33
C ALA A 81 10.79 9.16 14.31
N GLU A 82 9.77 8.88 13.51
CA GLU A 82 8.52 9.64 13.46
C GLU A 82 7.82 9.66 14.83
N LEU A 83 7.72 8.50 15.48
CA LEU A 83 7.11 8.38 16.80
C LEU A 83 7.90 9.15 17.86
N ALA A 84 9.22 9.05 17.84
CA ALA A 84 10.08 9.77 18.79
C ALA A 84 9.95 11.29 18.64
N VAL A 85 9.97 11.80 17.40
CA VAL A 85 9.78 13.23 17.11
C VAL A 85 8.39 13.67 17.55
N PHE A 86 7.35 12.88 17.29
CA PHE A 86 6.00 13.19 17.72
C PHE A 86 5.86 13.23 19.26
N ILE A 87 6.42 12.26 19.97
CA ILE A 87 6.43 12.24 21.45
C ILE A 87 7.16 13.47 21.99
N TYR A 88 8.30 13.84 21.40
CA TYR A 88 9.03 15.05 21.80
C TYR A 88 8.14 16.29 21.68
N TYR A 89 7.48 16.51 20.55
CA TYR A 89 6.58 17.66 20.40
C TYR A 89 5.35 17.57 21.30
N ALA A 90 4.78 16.36 21.50
CA ALA A 90 3.59 16.18 22.32
C ALA A 90 3.85 16.39 23.82
N VAL A 91 5.04 16.03 24.32
CA VAL A 91 5.35 16.08 25.76
C VAL A 91 6.09 17.36 26.15
N TRP A 92 7.03 17.85 25.33
CA TRP A 92 7.91 18.97 25.69
C TRP A 92 7.46 20.34 25.19
N LYS A 93 6.45 20.41 24.31
CA LYS A 93 5.89 21.69 23.85
C LYS A 93 4.48 21.90 24.41
N PRO A 94 4.12 23.14 24.79
CA PRO A 94 2.79 23.43 25.31
C PRO A 94 1.74 23.15 24.23
N GLN A 95 0.80 22.25 24.54
CA GLN A 95 -0.27 21.85 23.64
C GLN A 95 -1.58 22.52 24.03
N LYS A 96 -2.27 23.10 23.05
CA LYS A 96 -3.65 23.58 23.24
C LYS A 96 -4.65 22.43 23.13
N GLN A 97 -4.38 21.43 22.28
CA GLN A 97 -5.26 20.27 22.06
C GLN A 97 -4.45 19.07 21.55
N TRP A 98 -4.70 17.87 22.09
CA TRP A 98 -3.99 16.64 21.72
C TRP A 98 -4.34 16.11 20.32
N ILE A 99 -5.46 16.57 19.76
CA ILE A 99 -5.96 16.17 18.45
C ILE A 99 -5.20 16.93 17.34
N THR A 100 -4.77 18.17 17.59
CA THR A 100 -4.06 19.03 16.63
C THR A 100 -2.93 19.81 17.32
N LEU A 101 -1.69 19.38 17.12
CA LEU A 101 -0.47 20.06 17.55
C LEU A 101 -0.23 21.28 16.65
N ASP A 102 -0.73 22.45 17.03
CA ASP A 102 -0.68 23.61 16.12
C ASP A 102 0.57 24.49 16.34
N THR A 103 0.78 25.06 17.52
CA THR A 103 1.76 26.14 17.70
C THR A 103 3.23 25.65 17.73
N GLY A 104 3.51 24.49 18.32
CA GLY A 104 4.89 23.99 18.46
C GLY A 104 5.45 23.36 17.18
N ILE A 105 4.59 22.98 16.25
CA ILE A 105 4.98 22.30 15.00
C ILE A 105 5.38 23.29 13.92
N LEU A 106 4.70 24.44 13.82
CA LEU A 106 4.96 25.45 12.79
C LEU A 106 6.38 26.05 12.91
N GLU A 107 6.93 26.11 14.12
CA GLU A 107 8.30 26.56 14.37
C GLU A 107 9.36 25.45 14.23
N SER A 108 8.95 24.22 13.89
CA SER A 108 9.86 23.09 13.79
C SER A 108 10.94 23.32 12.72
N PRO A 109 12.21 22.96 12.98
CA PRO A 109 13.23 22.94 11.93
C PRO A 109 12.96 21.89 10.84
N PHE A 110 12.07 20.93 11.11
CA PHE A 110 11.77 19.81 10.21
C PHE A 110 10.52 20.03 9.35
N ILE A 111 9.63 20.96 9.68
CA ILE A 111 8.44 21.22 8.87
C ILE A 111 8.81 21.78 7.49
N TYR A 112 8.04 21.43 6.46
CA TYR A 112 8.12 22.14 5.19
C TYR A 112 7.48 23.52 5.34
N SER A 113 8.29 24.57 5.19
CA SER A 113 7.86 25.96 5.24
C SER A 113 7.99 26.61 3.85
N PRO A 114 6.89 27.15 3.30
CA PRO A 114 6.89 27.94 2.07
C PRO A 114 7.84 29.12 2.05
N GLU A 115 8.13 29.69 3.22
CA GLU A 115 8.96 30.89 3.40
C GLU A 115 10.45 30.57 3.42
N LYS A 116 10.82 29.30 3.61
CA LYS A 116 12.21 28.84 3.78
C LYS A 116 12.58 27.74 2.78
N ARG A 117 12.29 27.96 1.49
CA ARG A 117 12.51 26.96 0.43
C ARG A 117 13.99 26.73 0.13
N GLU A 118 14.84 27.68 0.48
CA GLU A 118 16.30 27.57 0.44
C GLU A 118 16.84 26.51 1.41
N GLU A 119 16.08 26.17 2.46
CA GLU A 119 16.40 25.12 3.41
C GLU A 119 16.02 23.73 2.84
N ALA A 120 16.80 23.24 1.87
CA ALA A 120 16.49 22.05 1.06
C ALA A 120 16.16 20.77 1.87
N TRP A 121 16.69 20.62 3.08
CA TRP A 121 16.37 19.47 3.96
C TRP A 121 14.90 19.43 4.37
N ARG A 122 14.17 20.56 4.34
CA ARG A 122 12.74 20.63 4.64
C ARG A 122 11.87 19.88 3.64
N PHE A 123 12.36 19.64 2.42
CA PHE A 123 11.66 18.82 1.43
C PHE A 123 11.65 17.33 1.76
N ILE A 124 12.48 16.90 2.72
CA ILE A 124 12.55 15.50 3.18
C ILE A 124 12.12 15.39 4.64
N SER A 125 12.68 16.23 5.51
CA SER A 125 12.50 16.14 6.97
C SER A 125 11.06 16.34 7.45
N TYR A 126 10.19 16.92 6.62
CA TYR A 126 8.77 17.09 6.95
C TYR A 126 8.05 15.76 7.22
N MET A 127 8.57 14.65 6.70
CA MET A 127 8.04 13.30 6.95
C MET A 127 8.05 12.92 8.43
N LEU A 128 8.96 13.50 9.23
CA LEU A 128 9.14 13.17 10.65
C LEU A 128 8.12 13.87 11.55
N VAL A 129 7.49 14.95 11.08
CA VAL A 129 6.60 15.78 11.86
C VAL A 129 5.15 15.46 11.51
N HIS A 130 4.27 15.39 12.51
CA HIS A 130 2.86 15.03 12.31
C HIS A 130 1.95 15.97 13.09
N ALA A 131 0.92 16.50 12.42
CA ALA A 131 -0.02 17.47 12.98
C ALA A 131 -0.87 16.97 14.18
N GLY A 132 -0.96 15.67 14.43
CA GLY A 132 -1.82 15.14 15.50
C GLY A 132 -1.79 13.62 15.62
N VAL A 133 -2.43 13.11 16.70
CA VAL A 133 -2.42 11.67 17.04
C VAL A 133 -3.04 10.82 15.93
N GLN A 134 -4.19 11.23 15.39
CA GLN A 134 -4.85 10.49 14.30
C GLN A 134 -3.98 10.47 13.03
N HIS A 135 -3.27 11.57 12.76
CA HIS A 135 -2.41 11.68 11.58
C HIS A 135 -1.20 10.74 11.69
N ILE A 136 -0.47 10.74 12.82
CA ILE A 136 0.65 9.81 13.00
C ILE A 136 0.19 8.36 13.09
N LEU A 137 -0.91 8.06 13.79
CA LEU A 137 -1.41 6.70 13.92
C LEU A 137 -1.80 6.11 12.55
N GLY A 138 -2.46 6.90 11.70
CA GLY A 138 -2.79 6.50 10.33
C GLY A 138 -1.55 6.23 9.48
N ASN A 139 -0.55 7.13 9.52
CA ASN A 139 0.70 6.94 8.79
C ASN A 139 1.46 5.70 9.28
N LEU A 140 1.68 5.55 10.60
CA LEU A 140 2.39 4.40 11.16
C LEU A 140 1.68 3.08 10.85
N CYS A 141 0.35 3.02 10.96
CA CYS A 141 -0.41 1.82 10.63
C CYS A 141 -0.21 1.42 9.16
N MET A 142 -0.45 2.33 8.23
CA MET A 142 -0.27 2.07 6.80
C MET A 142 1.19 1.77 6.44
N GLN A 143 2.14 2.51 7.01
CA GLN A 143 3.57 2.35 6.79
C GLN A 143 4.09 1.01 7.30
N LEU A 144 3.61 0.51 8.44
CA LEU A 144 4.02 -0.80 8.95
C LEU A 144 3.36 -1.94 8.19
N VAL A 145 2.04 -1.84 7.93
CA VAL A 145 1.28 -2.87 7.21
C VAL A 145 1.78 -3.05 5.78
N LEU A 146 2.09 -1.96 5.09
CA LEU A 146 2.62 -1.99 3.73
C LEU A 146 4.16 -2.10 3.73
N GLY A 147 4.85 -1.25 4.47
CA GLY A 147 6.30 -1.18 4.39
C GLY A 147 7.01 -2.48 4.79
N ILE A 148 6.57 -3.16 5.86
CA ILE A 148 7.27 -4.35 6.38
C ILE A 148 7.30 -5.49 5.34
N PRO A 149 6.16 -5.93 4.77
CA PRO A 149 6.22 -7.00 3.78
C PRO A 149 6.95 -6.57 2.50
N LEU A 150 6.81 -5.31 2.07
CA LEU A 150 7.55 -4.79 0.92
C LEU A 150 9.07 -4.83 1.15
N GLU A 151 9.53 -4.45 2.34
CA GLU A 151 10.94 -4.50 2.71
C GLU A 151 11.48 -5.94 2.80
N MET A 152 10.67 -6.88 3.30
CA MET A 152 11.04 -8.30 3.33
C MET A 152 11.14 -8.93 1.94
N VAL A 153 10.41 -8.42 0.95
CA VAL A 153 10.46 -8.92 -0.44
C VAL A 153 11.54 -8.21 -1.26
N HIS A 154 11.60 -6.89 -1.19
CA HIS A 154 12.42 -6.06 -2.09
C HIS A 154 13.71 -5.52 -1.46
N LYS A 155 13.96 -5.84 -0.18
CA LYS A 155 15.09 -5.35 0.64
C LYS A 155 15.01 -3.86 0.96
N GLY A 156 15.53 -3.49 2.13
CA GLY A 156 15.39 -2.14 2.72
C GLY A 156 15.85 -0.99 1.83
N LEU A 157 16.96 -1.14 1.10
CA LEU A 157 17.47 -0.05 0.25
C LEU A 157 16.50 0.33 -0.87
N ARG A 158 15.91 -0.65 -1.58
CA ARG A 158 14.99 -0.37 -2.69
C ARG A 158 13.71 0.27 -2.19
N VAL A 159 13.17 -0.26 -1.10
CA VAL A 159 11.98 0.29 -0.45
C VAL A 159 12.24 1.69 0.09
N GLY A 160 13.40 1.92 0.70
CA GLY A 160 13.80 3.23 1.20
C GLY A 160 13.95 4.28 0.10
N LEU A 161 14.52 3.93 -1.05
CA LEU A 161 14.60 4.84 -2.20
C LEU A 161 13.22 5.22 -2.73
N VAL A 162 12.30 4.25 -2.84
CA VAL A 162 10.91 4.51 -3.29
C VAL A 162 10.17 5.39 -2.28
N TYR A 163 10.31 5.08 -0.98
CA TYR A 163 9.71 5.87 0.08
C TYR A 163 10.20 7.33 0.07
N LEU A 164 11.52 7.54 0.02
CA LEU A 164 12.12 8.87 -0.02
C LEU A 164 11.76 9.63 -1.30
N ALA A 165 11.70 8.94 -2.44
CA ALA A 165 11.22 9.55 -3.68
C ALA A 165 9.76 10.02 -3.56
N GLY A 166 8.90 9.25 -2.88
CA GLY A 166 7.53 9.64 -2.56
C GLY A 166 7.43 10.87 -1.68
N VAL A 167 8.26 10.94 -0.64
CA VAL A 167 8.36 12.11 0.25
C VAL A 167 8.81 13.36 -0.53
N ILE A 168 9.87 13.25 -1.33
CA ILE A 168 10.35 14.38 -2.16
C ILE A 168 9.30 14.78 -3.20
N ALA A 169 8.68 13.81 -3.88
CA ALA A 169 7.62 14.10 -4.84
C ALA A 169 6.42 14.78 -4.18
N GLY A 170 6.04 14.35 -2.96
CA GLY A 170 4.97 14.96 -2.18
C GLY A 170 5.25 16.42 -1.82
N SER A 171 6.45 16.73 -1.31
CA SER A 171 6.84 18.11 -0.99
C SER A 171 6.98 18.99 -2.23
N LEU A 172 7.55 18.47 -3.33
CA LEU A 172 7.63 19.21 -4.59
C LEU A 172 6.24 19.47 -5.19
N ALA A 173 5.36 18.47 -5.22
CA ALA A 173 4.00 18.64 -5.70
C ALA A 173 3.24 19.68 -4.85
N SER A 174 3.32 19.57 -3.52
CA SER A 174 2.74 20.57 -2.62
C SER A 174 3.32 21.97 -2.87
N SER A 175 4.62 22.09 -3.14
CA SER A 175 5.25 23.39 -3.40
C SER A 175 4.79 24.11 -4.67
N ILE A 176 4.26 23.33 -5.63
CA ILE A 176 3.78 23.80 -6.94
C ILE A 176 2.27 24.04 -6.88
N PHE A 177 1.49 23.08 -6.38
CA PHE A 177 0.03 23.11 -6.40
C PHE A 177 -0.58 23.83 -5.19
N ASP A 178 0.12 23.83 -4.05
CA ASP A 178 -0.29 24.48 -2.79
C ASP A 178 0.85 25.33 -2.21
N PRO A 179 1.35 26.36 -2.94
CA PRO A 179 2.64 26.99 -2.67
C PRO A 179 2.74 27.73 -1.32
N LEU A 180 1.60 28.03 -0.67
CA LEU A 180 1.53 28.79 0.58
C LEU A 180 1.23 27.91 1.81
N ARG A 181 1.08 26.59 1.65
CA ARG A 181 0.74 25.70 2.75
C ARG A 181 1.98 25.06 3.35
N TYR A 182 2.01 25.01 4.68
CA TYR A 182 2.94 24.16 5.42
C TYR A 182 2.60 22.69 5.18
N LEU A 183 3.62 21.84 5.07
CA LEU A 183 3.45 20.40 4.85
C LEU A 183 4.13 19.61 5.96
N VAL A 184 3.42 18.59 6.45
CA VAL A 184 3.86 17.65 7.50
C VAL A 184 3.38 16.25 7.16
N GLY A 185 4.12 15.25 7.62
CA GLY A 185 3.70 13.85 7.65
C GLY A 185 4.38 12.97 6.61
N ALA A 186 4.52 11.71 6.95
CA ALA A 186 5.12 10.65 6.14
C ALA A 186 4.30 10.22 4.91
N SER A 187 3.12 10.81 4.70
CA SER A 187 2.11 10.34 3.75
C SER A 187 2.59 10.24 2.30
N GLY A 188 3.50 11.12 1.85
CA GLY A 188 4.13 11.02 0.54
C GLY A 188 4.90 9.71 0.34
N GLY A 189 5.64 9.27 1.37
CA GLY A 189 6.33 7.99 1.38
C GLY A 189 5.36 6.81 1.47
N VAL A 190 4.31 6.92 2.31
CA VAL A 190 3.26 5.89 2.44
C VAL A 190 2.51 5.68 1.11
N TYR A 191 2.18 6.75 0.39
CA TYR A 191 1.54 6.64 -0.92
C TYR A 191 2.47 6.02 -1.97
N ALA A 192 3.78 6.28 -1.90
CA ALA A 192 4.74 5.59 -2.75
C ALA A 192 4.85 4.08 -2.43
N LEU A 193 4.79 3.69 -1.14
CA LEU A 193 4.70 2.28 -0.76
C LEU A 193 3.42 1.64 -1.29
N MET A 194 2.28 2.32 -1.18
CA MET A 194 1.00 1.86 -1.73
C MET A 194 1.08 1.68 -3.25
N GLY A 195 1.75 2.59 -3.97
CA GLY A 195 2.05 2.45 -5.40
C GLY A 195 2.93 1.23 -5.70
N GLY A 196 3.96 0.97 -4.88
CA GLY A 196 4.80 -0.22 -4.98
C GLY A 196 4.04 -1.52 -4.74
N TYR A 197 3.06 -1.52 -3.83
CA TYR A 197 2.12 -2.63 -3.66
C TYR A 197 1.25 -2.84 -4.88
N PHE A 198 0.66 -1.75 -5.40
CA PHE A 198 -0.13 -1.79 -6.60
C PHE A 198 0.66 -2.44 -7.74
N MET A 199 1.91 -2.07 -7.96
CA MET A 199 2.73 -2.68 -9.02
C MET A 199 2.98 -4.19 -8.83
N ASN A 200 3.07 -4.68 -7.59
CA ASN A 200 3.19 -6.12 -7.34
C ASN A 200 1.87 -6.88 -7.58
N VAL A 201 0.72 -6.27 -7.26
CA VAL A 201 -0.62 -6.84 -7.50
C VAL A 201 -1.02 -6.75 -9.00
N LEU A 202 -0.58 -5.69 -9.69
CA LEU A 202 -0.87 -5.42 -11.10
C LEU A 202 -0.27 -6.44 -12.06
N VAL A 203 0.70 -7.25 -11.63
CA VAL A 203 1.27 -8.34 -12.42
C VAL A 203 0.21 -9.39 -12.79
N VAL A 204 -0.91 -9.46 -12.04
CA VAL A 204 -1.97 -10.46 -12.24
C VAL A 204 -3.08 -9.98 -13.19
N SER A 205 -3.35 -8.67 -13.29
CA SER A 205 -4.25 -8.11 -14.31
C SER A 205 -4.11 -6.59 -14.45
N PHE A 206 -3.08 -6.16 -15.19
CA PHE A 206 -2.75 -4.76 -15.44
C PHE A 206 -3.92 -3.98 -16.04
N ALA A 207 -4.63 -4.59 -16.99
CA ALA A 207 -5.77 -3.97 -17.68
C ALA A 207 -6.98 -3.76 -16.75
N ALA A 208 -7.34 -4.76 -15.93
CA ALA A 208 -8.52 -4.69 -15.07
C ALA A 208 -8.39 -3.61 -13.97
N HIS A 209 -7.19 -3.43 -13.43
CA HIS A 209 -6.96 -2.47 -12.35
C HIS A 209 -6.77 -1.04 -12.85
N ILE A 210 -6.14 -0.82 -14.02
CA ILE A 210 -6.10 0.52 -14.62
C ILE A 210 -7.53 0.94 -14.98
N ALA A 211 -8.30 0.07 -15.62
CA ALA A 211 -9.72 0.33 -15.90
C ALA A 211 -10.53 0.58 -14.63
N GLY A 212 -10.35 -0.24 -13.59
CA GLY A 212 -10.98 -0.08 -12.28
C GLY A 212 -10.59 1.23 -11.58
N GLY A 213 -9.32 1.64 -11.66
CA GLY A 213 -8.82 2.89 -11.10
C GLY A 213 -9.42 4.12 -11.79
N PHE A 214 -9.47 4.13 -13.12
CA PHE A 214 -10.15 5.20 -13.88
C PHE A 214 -11.66 5.24 -13.60
N ALA A 215 -12.31 4.08 -13.51
CA ALA A 215 -13.73 3.99 -13.17
C ALA A 215 -14.01 4.45 -11.72
N GLY A 216 -13.15 4.07 -10.78
CA GLY A 216 -13.26 4.48 -9.38
C GLY A 216 -13.01 5.98 -9.18
N MET A 217 -12.03 6.56 -9.89
CA MET A 217 -11.76 7.99 -9.84
C MET A 217 -12.89 8.82 -10.46
N SER A 218 -13.51 8.37 -11.56
CA SER A 218 -14.61 9.11 -12.21
C SER A 218 -15.90 9.07 -11.38
N ILE A 219 -16.27 7.90 -10.85
CA ILE A 219 -17.42 7.74 -9.96
C ILE A 219 -17.16 8.45 -8.63
N GLY A 220 -15.99 8.22 -8.03
CA GLY A 220 -15.58 8.86 -6.78
C GLY A 220 -15.56 10.38 -6.86
N TYR A 221 -14.97 10.95 -7.91
CA TYR A 221 -14.99 12.40 -8.14
C TYR A 221 -16.42 12.93 -8.21
N THR A 222 -17.32 12.25 -8.92
CA THR A 222 -18.72 12.69 -9.07
C THR A 222 -19.51 12.60 -7.77
N VAL A 223 -19.31 11.52 -7.01
CA VAL A 223 -19.98 11.30 -5.71
C VAL A 223 -19.47 12.29 -4.65
N PHE A 224 -18.15 12.46 -4.53
CA PHE A 224 -17.56 13.33 -3.51
C PHE A 224 -17.64 14.82 -3.85
N SER A 225 -17.61 15.21 -5.13
CA SER A 225 -17.77 16.63 -5.53
C SER A 225 -19.20 17.16 -5.36
N CYS A 226 -20.18 16.28 -5.14
CA CYS A 226 -21.59 16.62 -5.01
C CYS A 226 -22.19 16.23 -3.66
N PHE A 227 -21.38 16.16 -2.59
CA PHE A 227 -21.82 15.75 -1.26
C PHE A 227 -22.90 16.68 -0.63
N ASP A 228 -23.11 17.88 -1.20
CA ASP A 228 -24.00 18.91 -0.62
C ASP A 228 -25.06 19.47 -1.60
N LYS A 229 -25.10 19.00 -2.85
CA LYS A 229 -26.14 19.40 -3.83
C LYS A 229 -26.90 18.18 -4.26
N ALA A 230 -28.23 18.28 -4.31
CA ALA A 230 -29.17 17.22 -4.68
C ALA A 230 -28.63 16.35 -5.83
N LEU A 231 -27.94 15.27 -5.48
CA LEU A 231 -27.10 14.44 -6.36
C LEU A 231 -27.91 13.90 -7.55
N LEU A 232 -29.18 13.63 -7.30
CA LEU A 232 -30.15 13.13 -8.28
C LEU A 232 -30.55 14.17 -9.34
N LYS A 233 -30.30 15.47 -9.11
CA LYS A 233 -30.59 16.55 -10.06
C LYS A 233 -29.41 16.86 -10.99
N ASP A 234 -28.19 16.40 -10.68
CA ASP A 234 -27.05 16.65 -11.55
C ASP A 234 -27.09 15.67 -12.74
N PRO A 235 -27.23 16.16 -13.99
CA PRO A 235 -27.24 15.31 -15.17
C PRO A 235 -25.92 14.54 -15.36
N ARG A 236 -24.79 15.02 -14.83
CA ARG A 236 -23.48 14.36 -14.94
C ARG A 236 -23.44 13.04 -14.18
N PHE A 237 -24.16 12.94 -13.06
CA PHE A 237 -24.30 11.71 -12.27
C PHE A 237 -24.99 10.61 -13.09
N TRP A 238 -26.10 10.95 -13.75
CA TRP A 238 -26.84 10.01 -14.59
C TRP A 238 -26.07 9.60 -15.85
N ILE A 239 -25.36 10.53 -16.47
CA ILE A 239 -24.47 10.22 -17.61
C ILE A 239 -23.36 9.23 -17.18
N ALA A 240 -22.76 9.43 -16.01
CA ALA A 240 -21.74 8.52 -15.49
C ALA A 240 -22.29 7.12 -15.17
N ILE A 241 -23.48 7.04 -14.57
CA ILE A 241 -24.19 5.77 -14.30
C ILE A 241 -24.51 5.03 -15.60
N VAL A 242 -25.07 5.72 -16.60
CA VAL A 242 -25.43 5.12 -17.89
C VAL A 242 -24.19 4.66 -18.66
N ALA A 243 -23.13 5.47 -18.67
CA ALA A 243 -21.86 5.09 -19.29
C ALA A 243 -21.25 3.85 -18.61
N TYR A 244 -21.28 3.79 -17.28
CA TYR A 244 -20.81 2.63 -16.52
C TYR A 244 -21.61 1.37 -16.86
N LEU A 245 -22.95 1.46 -16.86
CA LEU A 245 -23.84 0.34 -17.21
C LEU A 245 -23.61 -0.14 -18.65
N ALA A 246 -23.44 0.79 -19.60
CA ALA A 246 -23.14 0.44 -20.99
C ALA A 246 -21.79 -0.29 -21.12
N CYS A 247 -20.75 0.17 -20.41
CA CYS A 247 -19.45 -0.51 -20.38
C CYS A 247 -19.55 -1.91 -19.75
N VAL A 248 -20.31 -2.08 -18.66
CA VAL A 248 -20.53 -3.40 -18.04
C VAL A 248 -21.27 -4.34 -18.99
N LEU A 249 -22.36 -3.87 -19.61
CA LEU A 249 -23.13 -4.68 -20.56
C LEU A 249 -22.30 -5.08 -21.78
N PHE A 250 -21.50 -4.15 -22.31
CA PHE A 250 -20.56 -4.45 -23.39
C PHE A 250 -19.51 -5.47 -22.96
N ALA A 251 -18.92 -5.33 -21.77
CA ALA A 251 -17.92 -6.28 -21.28
C ALA A 251 -18.51 -7.68 -21.08
N VAL A 252 -19.75 -7.78 -20.55
CA VAL A 252 -20.47 -9.05 -20.41
C VAL A 252 -20.74 -9.66 -21.78
N PHE A 253 -21.28 -8.87 -22.73
CA PHE A 253 -21.55 -9.34 -24.09
C PHE A 253 -20.26 -9.82 -24.79
N PHE A 254 -19.19 -9.04 -24.69
CA PHE A 254 -17.90 -9.37 -25.30
C PHE A 254 -17.34 -10.68 -24.74
N ASN A 255 -17.39 -10.90 -23.42
CA ASN A 255 -16.89 -12.15 -22.82
C ASN A 255 -17.77 -13.36 -23.13
N ILE A 256 -19.09 -13.18 -23.27
CA ILE A 256 -20.01 -14.30 -23.61
C ILE A 256 -19.90 -14.69 -25.09
N PHE A 257 -19.82 -13.71 -25.99
CA PHE A 257 -20.01 -13.95 -27.42
C PHE A 257 -18.75 -13.80 -28.27
N LEU A 258 -17.80 -12.95 -27.87
CA LEU A 258 -16.63 -12.59 -28.68
C LEU A 258 -15.32 -13.16 -28.13
N SER A 259 -15.26 -13.47 -26.84
CA SER A 259 -14.12 -14.11 -26.18
C SER A 259 -14.57 -15.17 -25.15
N PRO A 260 -15.35 -16.20 -25.56
CA PRO A 260 -15.61 -17.31 -24.67
C PRO A 260 -14.28 -17.99 -24.32
N ALA A 261 -13.98 -18.07 -23.03
CA ALA A 261 -12.86 -18.85 -22.53
C ALA A 261 -13.19 -20.33 -22.74
N ASN A 262 -12.62 -20.93 -23.78
CA ASN A 262 -12.56 -22.38 -23.96
C ASN A 262 -11.34 -22.94 -23.25
#